data_AF-A0A0F5VQM6-F1
#
_entry.id   AF-A0A0F5VQM6-F1
#
_cell.length_a   1.000
_cell.length_b   1.000
_cell.length_c   1.000
_cell.angle_alpha   90.00
_cell.angle_beta   90.00
_cell.angle_gamma   90.00
#
_symmetry.space_group_name_H-M   'P 1'
#
loop_
_entity.id
_entity.type
_entity.pdbx_description
1 polymer ?
#
loop_
_entity_poly.entity_id
_entity_poly.type
_entity_poly.pdbx_seq_one_letter_code
_entity_poly.pdbx_strand_id
1 'polypeptide(L)'
;MSLLVVGLSHRSAPVSVLERAALSADAQVKLLQDAVAAEPAAEAAVLATCNRIELYADVDKFHAGVAELSTLLAQHSGVGLEELTPYLYVHYEDRAVHHLFSVACGLDSMVVGEGQILGQIKDSLAKAQDLHTAGRLLNDLFQQALRVGKRAHSETGIDRAGQSLVTFGLEQLASGTAVDAWASGKKALVIGAGSMSSLAAATLARVGVGEIVIANRTSDRAERLAEILNDADDLDVVARAVPMDAVPGELTRADVVVSCTGATGLVLTASEVAEAVAAGPVAGSPAGAGEVPPRFGSGAALGGPNARGSADEDCPLDLNSVQATAGFSVLGEAAVAGMATTELEQHAAWVDNGIVRVPSAADEADAIAALAAAAAAVGRIPERRRPEPVAPQPAPGVFLLDLAMPRDIDAAVHRIPGVRLVDIESLADASADAPMAADVDLVRRIVADEVAAFGAALRAAHITPTVVALRTMAADVVAGEIARLEGRLPGLDDKHRSEITQTVKRVVDKLLHAPTVRVKQLAAEPGGAGYADALRTLFDLDQETVDAVSRAEDSTENSKNRGSA
;
A
#
# COMPACT_ATOMS: atom_id res chain seq x y z
N MET A 1 -10.04 -14.46 -18.79
CA MET A 1 -8.85 -13.80 -18.25
C MET A 1 -9.13 -12.34 -17.97
N SER A 2 -9.51 -12.09 -16.72
CA SER A 2 -9.80 -10.80 -16.13
C SER A 2 -9.06 -10.69 -14.81
N LEU A 3 -8.48 -9.51 -14.55
CA LEU A 3 -7.74 -9.24 -13.33
C LEU A 3 -8.66 -9.21 -12.11
N LEU A 4 -8.28 -9.92 -11.06
CA LEU A 4 -8.99 -9.99 -9.79
C LEU A 4 -8.02 -9.73 -8.64
N VAL A 5 -8.47 -8.98 -7.65
CA VAL A 5 -7.77 -8.77 -6.37
C VAL A 5 -8.71 -9.13 -5.25
N VAL A 6 -8.24 -10.03 -4.39
CA VAL A 6 -8.90 -10.34 -3.11
C VAL A 6 -7.92 -10.03 -2.00
N GLY A 7 -8.35 -9.26 -1.01
CA GLY A 7 -7.45 -8.89 0.07
C GLY A 7 -8.13 -8.22 1.24
N LEU A 8 -7.32 -7.92 2.24
CA LEU A 8 -7.67 -7.16 3.42
C LEU A 8 -6.58 -6.13 3.71
N SER A 9 -6.96 -5.00 4.29
CA SER A 9 -6.05 -3.90 4.61
C SER A 9 -6.44 -3.24 5.92
N HIS A 10 -5.60 -2.34 6.43
CA HIS A 10 -5.88 -1.53 7.62
C HIS A 10 -7.19 -0.70 7.52
N ARG A 11 -7.70 -0.46 6.31
CA ARG A 11 -8.99 0.22 6.10
C ARG A 11 -10.19 -0.72 6.24
N SER A 12 -10.01 -2.01 5.94
CA SER A 12 -11.10 -2.99 5.92
C SER A 12 -11.11 -3.90 7.15
N ALA A 13 -9.95 -4.13 7.78
CA ALA A 13 -9.78 -5.03 8.92
C ALA A 13 -9.09 -4.33 10.09
N PRO A 14 -9.46 -4.64 11.34
CA PRO A 14 -8.70 -4.18 12.50
C PRO A 14 -7.31 -4.83 12.53
N VAL A 15 -6.34 -4.15 13.17
CA VAL A 15 -4.93 -4.60 13.26
C VAL A 15 -4.81 -6.02 13.82
N SER A 16 -5.64 -6.38 14.81
CA SER A 16 -5.65 -7.73 15.40
C SER A 16 -5.99 -8.85 14.41
N VAL A 17 -6.84 -8.58 13.41
CA VAL A 17 -7.16 -9.52 12.34
C VAL A 17 -6.00 -9.59 11.33
N LEU A 18 -5.40 -8.45 10.98
CA LEU A 18 -4.23 -8.40 10.09
C LEU A 18 -3.02 -9.14 10.67
N GLU A 19 -2.74 -8.97 11.96
CA GLU A 19 -1.66 -9.67 12.66
C GLU A 19 -1.83 -11.19 12.62
N ARG A 20 -3.06 -11.66 12.87
CA ARG A 20 -3.37 -13.09 12.79
C ARG A 20 -3.34 -13.61 11.37
N ALA A 21 -3.71 -12.78 10.40
CA ALA A 21 -3.73 -13.15 9.00
C ALA A 21 -2.34 -13.05 8.33
N ALA A 22 -1.35 -12.44 8.98
CA ALA A 22 -0.03 -12.16 8.44
C ALA A 22 0.65 -13.42 7.89
N LEU A 23 1.04 -13.37 6.61
CA LEU A 23 1.63 -14.50 5.92
C LEU A 23 3.14 -14.56 6.12
N SER A 24 3.62 -15.68 6.66
CA SER A 24 5.06 -15.98 6.70
C SER A 24 5.63 -16.12 5.27
N ALA A 25 6.96 -15.99 5.13
CA ALA A 25 7.60 -16.11 3.83
C ALA A 25 7.29 -17.45 3.14
N ASP A 26 7.27 -18.55 3.90
CA ASP A 26 6.93 -19.88 3.40
C ASP A 26 5.44 -20.01 3.03
N ALA A 27 4.55 -19.38 3.81
CA ALA A 27 3.11 -19.37 3.51
C ALA A 27 2.82 -18.58 2.22
N GLN A 28 3.53 -17.46 1.98
CA GLN A 28 3.41 -16.71 0.73
C GLN A 28 3.82 -17.55 -0.49
N VAL A 29 4.91 -18.31 -0.38
CA VAL A 29 5.37 -19.20 -1.48
C VAL A 29 4.31 -20.26 -1.77
N LYS A 30 3.79 -20.93 -0.73
CA LYS A 30 2.76 -21.97 -0.89
C LYS A 30 1.46 -21.40 -1.44
N LEU A 31 1.01 -20.26 -0.94
CA LEU A 31 -0.18 -19.56 -1.44
C LEU A 31 -0.10 -19.29 -2.94
N LEU A 32 1.04 -18.78 -3.43
CA LEU A 32 1.24 -18.49 -4.84
C LEU A 32 1.22 -19.77 -5.70
N GLN A 33 1.87 -20.83 -5.24
CA GLN A 33 1.90 -22.12 -5.93
C GLN A 33 0.51 -22.76 -5.99
N ASP A 34 -0.22 -22.75 -4.87
CA ASP A 34 -1.57 -23.29 -4.80
C ASP A 34 -2.55 -22.46 -5.63
N ALA A 35 -2.39 -21.12 -5.66
CA ALA A 35 -3.23 -20.25 -6.48
C ALA A 35 -3.11 -20.57 -7.97
N VAL A 36 -1.90 -20.71 -8.52
CA VAL A 36 -1.70 -21.06 -9.94
C VAL A 36 -2.05 -22.52 -10.23
N ALA A 37 -1.96 -23.41 -9.23
CA ALA A 37 -2.41 -24.79 -9.37
C ALA A 37 -3.95 -24.92 -9.34
N ALA A 38 -4.65 -23.95 -8.76
CA ALA A 38 -6.11 -23.92 -8.74
C ALA A 38 -6.65 -23.44 -10.11
N GLU A 39 -7.57 -24.21 -10.69
CA GLU A 39 -8.07 -23.97 -12.05
C GLU A 39 -8.83 -22.65 -12.33
N PRO A 40 -9.10 -21.70 -11.40
CA PRO A 40 -9.52 -20.39 -11.87
C PRO A 40 -8.38 -19.41 -12.16
N ALA A 41 -7.13 -19.61 -11.69
CA ALA A 41 -6.08 -18.59 -11.80
C ALA A 41 -4.91 -19.00 -12.72
N ALA A 42 -4.68 -18.20 -13.77
CA ALA A 42 -3.57 -18.41 -14.72
C ALA A 42 -2.26 -17.78 -14.23
N GLU A 43 -2.35 -16.66 -13.52
CA GLU A 43 -1.23 -15.94 -12.93
C GLU A 43 -1.61 -15.54 -11.49
N ALA A 44 -0.63 -15.46 -10.59
CA ALA A 44 -0.82 -14.98 -9.23
C ALA A 44 0.38 -14.16 -8.72
N ALA A 45 0.10 -13.13 -7.92
CA ALA A 45 1.08 -12.36 -7.17
C ALA A 45 0.50 -11.94 -5.81
N VAL A 46 1.32 -11.93 -4.77
CA VAL A 46 0.88 -11.59 -3.40
C VAL A 46 1.62 -10.35 -2.92
N LEU A 47 0.87 -9.35 -2.48
CA LEU A 47 1.39 -8.17 -1.80
C LEU A 47 1.04 -8.31 -0.31
N ALA A 48 2.03 -8.73 0.48
CA ALA A 48 1.91 -8.86 1.92
C ALA A 48 2.81 -7.83 2.60
N THR A 49 2.20 -6.91 3.33
CA THR A 49 2.88 -5.86 4.12
C THR A 49 2.31 -5.86 5.55
N CYS A 50 2.81 -4.98 6.41
CA CYS A 50 2.22 -4.77 7.74
C CYS A 50 0.80 -4.16 7.70
N ASN A 51 0.36 -3.64 6.57
CA ASN A 51 -0.91 -2.90 6.45
C ASN A 51 -1.90 -3.55 5.49
N ARG A 52 -1.49 -4.61 4.78
CA ARG A 52 -2.35 -5.30 3.80
C ARG A 52 -1.85 -6.70 3.45
N ILE A 53 -2.79 -7.54 3.05
CA ILE A 53 -2.54 -8.82 2.40
C ILE A 53 -3.46 -8.89 1.20
N GLU A 54 -2.87 -8.90 0.00
CA GLU A 54 -3.61 -8.86 -1.25
C GLU A 54 -3.09 -9.93 -2.19
N LEU A 55 -4.01 -10.73 -2.72
CA LEU A 55 -3.75 -11.72 -3.76
C LEU A 55 -4.30 -11.20 -5.08
N TYR A 56 -3.38 -10.89 -5.99
CA TYR A 56 -3.63 -10.49 -7.37
C TYR A 56 -3.62 -11.74 -8.22
N ALA A 57 -4.64 -11.95 -9.04
CA ALA A 57 -4.69 -13.08 -9.95
C ALA A 57 -5.35 -12.72 -11.28
N ASP A 58 -4.91 -13.38 -12.35
CA ASP A 58 -5.66 -13.41 -13.61
C ASP A 58 -6.60 -14.61 -13.59
N VAL A 59 -7.91 -14.35 -13.65
CA VAL A 59 -8.93 -15.40 -13.54
C VAL A 59 -9.85 -15.48 -14.75
N ASP A 60 -10.34 -16.70 -15.03
CA ASP A 60 -11.29 -16.91 -16.12
C ASP A 60 -12.73 -16.54 -15.76
N LYS A 61 -13.13 -16.81 -14.52
CA LYS A 61 -14.50 -16.57 -14.04
C LYS A 61 -14.47 -15.84 -12.72
N PHE A 62 -15.15 -14.69 -12.66
CA PHE A 62 -15.22 -13.84 -11.47
C PHE A 62 -15.62 -14.60 -10.19
N HIS A 63 -16.82 -15.22 -10.17
CA HIS A 63 -17.33 -15.86 -8.94
C HIS A 63 -16.49 -17.05 -8.49
N ALA A 64 -15.99 -17.86 -9.42
CA ALA A 64 -15.12 -18.99 -9.09
C ALA A 64 -13.77 -18.51 -8.56
N GLY A 65 -13.18 -17.49 -9.18
CA GLY A 65 -11.94 -16.86 -8.72
C GLY A 65 -12.08 -16.27 -7.32
N VAL A 66 -13.13 -15.50 -7.05
CA VAL A 66 -13.35 -14.90 -5.71
C VAL A 66 -13.46 -15.98 -4.64
N ALA A 67 -14.26 -17.03 -4.87
CA ALA A 67 -14.45 -18.11 -3.89
C ALA A 67 -13.13 -18.85 -3.60
N GLU A 68 -12.37 -19.18 -4.65
CA GLU A 68 -11.12 -19.93 -4.53
C GLU A 68 -10.03 -19.11 -3.84
N LEU A 69 -9.78 -17.88 -4.32
CA LEU A 69 -8.74 -17.01 -3.75
C LEU A 69 -9.04 -16.65 -2.29
N SER A 70 -10.31 -16.44 -1.93
CA SER A 70 -10.69 -16.20 -0.53
C SER A 70 -10.41 -17.43 0.35
N THR A 71 -10.69 -18.63 -0.17
CA THR A 71 -10.43 -19.89 0.53
C THR A 71 -8.94 -20.12 0.73
N LEU A 72 -8.12 -19.88 -0.31
CA LEU A 72 -6.67 -20.00 -0.25
C LEU A 72 -6.06 -19.00 0.74
N LEU A 73 -6.53 -17.74 0.74
CA LEU A 73 -6.11 -16.75 1.73
C LEU A 73 -6.44 -17.20 3.15
N ALA A 74 -7.65 -17.70 3.41
CA ALA A 74 -8.05 -18.22 4.72
C ALA A 74 -7.16 -19.40 5.16
N GLN A 75 -6.91 -20.35 4.25
CA GLN A 75 -6.09 -21.53 4.53
C GLN A 75 -4.65 -21.19 4.89
N HIS A 76 -4.01 -20.29 4.12
CA HIS A 76 -2.59 -19.94 4.32
C HIS A 76 -2.36 -18.90 5.41
N SER A 77 -3.37 -18.07 5.71
CA SER A 77 -3.35 -17.15 6.85
C SER A 77 -3.62 -17.83 8.18
N GLY A 78 -4.25 -19.01 8.17
CA GLY A 78 -4.66 -19.72 9.39
C GLY A 78 -5.89 -19.10 10.08
N VAL A 79 -6.55 -18.14 9.45
CA VAL A 79 -7.80 -17.53 9.92
C VAL A 79 -8.98 -18.10 9.13
N GLY A 80 -10.05 -18.50 9.82
CA GLY A 80 -11.21 -19.12 9.19
C GLY A 80 -11.87 -18.19 8.15
N LEU A 81 -12.36 -18.76 7.05
CA LEU A 81 -13.00 -17.99 5.97
C LEU A 81 -14.19 -17.15 6.47
N GLU A 82 -15.02 -17.71 7.35
CA GLU A 82 -16.16 -16.99 7.97
C GLU A 82 -15.71 -15.75 8.76
N GLU A 83 -14.53 -15.81 9.38
CA GLU A 83 -13.96 -14.70 10.14
C GLU A 83 -13.33 -13.63 9.22
N LEU A 84 -12.72 -14.04 8.10
CA LEU A 84 -12.12 -13.10 7.13
C LEU A 84 -13.16 -12.42 6.24
N THR A 85 -14.22 -13.12 5.84
CA THR A 85 -15.21 -12.65 4.84
C THR A 85 -15.73 -11.23 5.09
N PRO A 86 -16.06 -10.79 6.33
CA PRO A 86 -16.53 -9.43 6.59
C PRO A 86 -15.50 -8.33 6.27
N TYR A 87 -14.22 -8.67 6.22
CA TYR A 87 -13.11 -7.73 6.06
C TYR A 87 -12.42 -7.84 4.69
N LEU A 88 -12.76 -8.87 3.89
CA LEU A 88 -12.24 -9.04 2.54
C LEU A 88 -12.91 -8.05 1.59
N TYR A 89 -12.10 -7.33 0.81
CA TYR A 89 -12.57 -6.59 -0.36
C TYR A 89 -12.16 -7.30 -1.64
N VAL A 90 -12.93 -7.02 -2.69
CA VAL A 90 -12.72 -7.57 -4.02
C VAL A 90 -12.69 -6.42 -5.03
N HIS A 91 -11.67 -6.38 -5.86
CA HIS A 91 -11.56 -5.48 -7.00
C HIS A 91 -11.39 -6.28 -8.29
N TYR A 92 -12.08 -5.85 -9.34
CA TYR A 92 -12.16 -6.55 -10.61
C TYR A 92 -11.83 -5.60 -11.76
N GLU A 93 -11.07 -6.10 -12.74
CA GLU A 93 -10.65 -5.39 -13.95
C GLU A 93 -10.07 -4.00 -13.63
N ASP A 94 -10.62 -2.93 -14.20
CA ASP A 94 -10.11 -1.56 -14.05
C ASP A 94 -10.02 -1.13 -12.58
N ARG A 95 -10.91 -1.64 -11.71
CA ARG A 95 -10.83 -1.35 -10.26
C ARG A 95 -9.62 -2.00 -9.61
N ALA A 96 -9.21 -3.19 -10.04
CA ALA A 96 -8.01 -3.85 -9.54
C ALA A 96 -6.74 -3.10 -9.98
N VAL A 97 -6.70 -2.62 -11.22
CA VAL A 97 -5.62 -1.77 -11.73
C VAL A 97 -5.55 -0.46 -10.95
N HIS A 98 -6.69 0.22 -10.79
CA HIS A 98 -6.79 1.46 -10.03
C HIS A 98 -6.31 1.28 -8.59
N HIS A 99 -6.72 0.19 -7.94
CA HIS A 99 -6.32 -0.15 -6.60
C HIS A 99 -4.80 -0.27 -6.48
N LEU A 100 -4.16 -1.11 -7.30
CA LEU A 100 -2.70 -1.26 -7.24
C LEU A 100 -1.96 0.04 -7.52
N PHE A 101 -2.43 0.85 -8.47
CA PHE A 101 -1.80 2.14 -8.77
C PHE A 101 -1.97 3.12 -7.61
N SER A 102 -3.12 3.12 -6.94
CA SER A 102 -3.38 3.93 -5.74
C SER A 102 -2.49 3.51 -4.57
N VAL A 103 -2.33 2.19 -4.37
CA VAL A 103 -1.41 1.62 -3.38
C VAL A 103 0.04 2.00 -3.71
N ALA A 104 0.47 1.88 -4.97
CA ALA A 104 1.81 2.24 -5.41
C ALA A 104 2.13 3.74 -5.25
N CYS A 105 1.11 4.60 -5.34
CA CYS A 105 1.23 6.03 -5.06
C CYS A 105 1.16 6.36 -3.56
N GLY A 106 0.96 5.37 -2.68
CA GLY A 106 0.84 5.59 -1.24
C GLY A 106 -0.47 6.24 -0.80
N LEU A 107 -1.49 6.34 -1.68
CA LEU A 107 -2.80 6.91 -1.33
C LEU A 107 -3.57 6.05 -0.34
N ASP A 108 -3.40 4.74 -0.47
CA ASP A 108 -4.03 3.74 0.38
C ASP A 108 -3.11 3.24 1.48
N SER A 109 -1.99 3.91 1.77
CA SER A 109 -1.11 3.62 2.91
C SER A 109 -1.62 4.28 4.19
N MET A 110 -1.18 3.74 5.34
CA MET A 110 -1.52 4.29 6.66
C MET A 110 -0.96 5.70 6.85
N VAL A 111 0.26 5.93 6.36
CA VAL A 111 0.82 7.27 6.16
C VAL A 111 0.81 7.54 4.67
N VAL A 112 0.01 8.52 4.26
CA VAL A 112 -0.19 8.85 2.85
C VAL A 112 1.12 9.36 2.26
N GLY A 113 1.56 8.78 1.15
CA GLY A 113 2.81 9.16 0.48
C GLY A 113 4.07 8.45 0.98
N GLU A 114 3.94 7.39 1.78
CA GLU A 114 5.12 6.61 2.18
C GLU A 114 5.80 5.97 0.95
N GLY A 115 7.10 6.26 0.75
CA GLY A 115 7.85 5.70 -0.38
C GLY A 115 8.20 4.22 -0.26
N GLN A 116 7.93 3.59 0.89
CA GLN A 116 8.32 2.19 1.17
C GLN A 116 7.49 1.17 0.40
N ILE A 117 6.23 1.50 0.10
CA ILE A 117 5.32 0.62 -0.63
C ILE A 117 5.85 0.27 -2.03
N LEU A 118 6.55 1.19 -2.69
CA LEU A 118 7.19 0.95 -3.98
C LEU A 118 8.24 -0.17 -3.90
N GLY A 119 9.02 -0.21 -2.83
CA GLY A 119 9.97 -1.28 -2.57
C GLY A 119 9.27 -2.62 -2.36
N GLN A 120 8.21 -2.63 -1.55
CA GLN A 120 7.43 -3.83 -1.24
C GLN A 120 6.71 -4.40 -2.48
N ILE A 121 6.17 -3.55 -3.35
CA ILE A 121 5.59 -3.96 -4.64
C ILE A 121 6.65 -4.57 -5.55
N LYS A 122 7.85 -3.96 -5.61
CA LYS A 122 8.97 -4.49 -6.39
C LYS A 122 9.41 -5.86 -5.89
N ASP A 123 9.53 -6.03 -4.58
CA ASP A 123 9.94 -7.30 -3.97
C ASP A 123 8.86 -8.38 -4.16
N SER A 124 7.58 -8.00 -4.09
CA SER A 124 6.45 -8.89 -4.35
C SER A 124 6.44 -9.39 -5.80
N LEU A 125 6.69 -8.49 -6.76
CA LEU A 125 6.83 -8.87 -8.17
C LEU A 125 8.04 -9.78 -8.39
N ALA A 126 9.21 -9.45 -7.82
CA ALA A 126 10.42 -10.26 -7.94
C ALA A 126 10.17 -11.69 -7.42
N LYS A 127 9.51 -11.83 -6.27
CA LYS A 127 9.13 -13.14 -5.72
C LYS A 127 8.20 -13.91 -6.67
N ALA A 128 7.18 -13.24 -7.22
CA ALA A 128 6.24 -13.90 -8.14
C ALA A 128 6.92 -14.34 -9.45
N GLN A 129 7.89 -13.56 -9.95
CA GLN A 129 8.72 -13.90 -11.11
C GLN A 129 9.65 -15.09 -10.84
N ASP A 130 10.34 -15.10 -9.69
CA ASP A 130 11.24 -16.17 -9.26
C ASP A 130 10.50 -17.51 -9.10
N LEU A 131 9.25 -17.45 -8.63
CA LEU A 131 8.37 -18.61 -8.50
C LEU A 131 7.62 -18.97 -9.80
N HIS A 132 7.79 -18.19 -10.86
CA HIS A 132 7.08 -18.35 -12.14
C HIS A 132 5.54 -18.36 -11.99
N THR A 133 5.03 -17.53 -11.08
CA THR A 133 3.59 -17.38 -10.81
C THR A 133 3.02 -16.10 -11.42
N ALA A 134 3.86 -15.07 -11.61
CA ALA A 134 3.50 -13.91 -12.44
C ALA A 134 3.81 -14.22 -13.91
N GLY A 135 2.78 -14.14 -14.76
CA GLY A 135 2.94 -14.18 -16.21
C GLY A 135 3.04 -12.77 -16.79
N ARG A 136 2.54 -12.58 -18.01
CA ARG A 136 2.68 -11.32 -18.74
C ARG A 136 1.81 -10.23 -18.11
N LEU A 137 0.56 -10.57 -17.77
CA LEU A 137 -0.42 -9.58 -17.31
C LEU A 137 0.01 -8.95 -15.99
N LEU A 138 0.33 -9.78 -14.99
CA LEU A 138 0.74 -9.30 -13.67
C LEU A 138 2.10 -8.62 -13.73
N ASN A 139 3.03 -9.10 -14.57
CA ASN A 139 4.33 -8.44 -14.73
C ASN A 139 4.18 -7.01 -15.30
N ASP A 140 3.42 -6.84 -16.37
CA ASP A 140 3.20 -5.53 -16.99
C ASP A 140 2.44 -4.59 -16.03
N LEU A 141 1.45 -5.12 -15.32
CA LEU A 141 0.68 -4.40 -14.31
C LEU A 141 1.56 -3.86 -13.17
N PHE A 142 2.37 -4.70 -12.53
CA PHE A 142 3.21 -4.29 -11.40
C PHE A 142 4.34 -3.35 -11.85
N GLN A 143 4.93 -3.57 -13.03
CA GLN A 143 5.92 -2.65 -13.59
C GLN A 143 5.32 -1.28 -13.89
N GLN A 144 4.10 -1.23 -14.42
CA GLN A 144 3.40 0.03 -14.63
C GLN A 144 3.08 0.70 -13.29
N ALA A 145 2.59 -0.04 -12.29
CA ALA A 145 2.33 0.49 -10.96
C ALA A 145 3.58 1.14 -10.34
N LEU A 146 4.75 0.51 -10.47
CA LEU A 146 6.03 1.07 -10.01
C LEU A 146 6.41 2.37 -10.75
N ARG A 147 6.13 2.48 -12.06
CA ARG A 147 6.37 3.71 -12.84
C ARG A 147 5.41 4.82 -12.42
N VAL A 148 4.12 4.49 -12.28
CA VAL A 148 3.06 5.44 -11.88
C VAL A 148 3.35 5.99 -10.49
N GLY A 149 3.68 5.13 -9.52
CA GLY A 149 4.01 5.57 -8.18
C GLY A 149 5.27 6.46 -8.14
N LYS A 150 6.34 6.09 -8.86
CA LYS A 150 7.54 6.97 -8.98
C LYS A 150 7.21 8.32 -9.59
N ARG A 151 6.38 8.33 -10.63
CA ARG A 151 5.91 9.54 -11.30
C ARG A 151 5.13 10.43 -10.33
N ALA A 152 4.17 9.87 -9.60
CA ALA A 152 3.39 10.59 -8.59
C ALA A 152 4.27 11.22 -7.50
N HIS A 153 5.25 10.48 -6.97
CA HIS A 153 6.20 11.01 -5.96
C HIS A 153 7.09 12.13 -6.54
N SER A 154 7.45 12.05 -7.83
CA SER A 154 8.27 13.09 -8.48
C SER A 154 7.51 14.33 -8.97
N GLU A 155 6.24 14.18 -9.37
CA GLU A 155 5.42 15.24 -9.96
C GLU A 155 4.51 15.94 -8.94
N THR A 156 4.39 15.42 -7.71
CA THR A 156 3.48 15.93 -6.69
C THR A 156 4.18 16.21 -5.36
N GLY A 157 3.51 16.95 -4.46
CA GLY A 157 4.00 17.20 -3.10
C GLY A 157 3.80 16.03 -2.13
N ILE A 158 3.33 14.86 -2.59
CA ILE A 158 2.91 13.77 -1.72
C ILE A 158 4.03 13.25 -0.82
N ASP A 159 5.30 13.36 -1.24
CA ASP A 159 6.49 12.98 -0.45
C ASP A 159 6.72 13.90 0.76
N ARG A 160 6.37 15.19 0.64
CA ARG A 160 6.45 16.12 1.78
C ARG A 160 5.36 15.84 2.80
N ALA A 161 4.28 15.24 2.33
CA ALA A 161 3.11 14.88 3.08
C ALA A 161 3.31 13.49 3.75
N GLY A 162 4.04 12.58 3.06
CA GLY A 162 4.41 11.25 3.52
C GLY A 162 5.77 11.22 4.22
N GLN A 163 5.81 11.69 5.46
CA GLN A 163 6.92 11.32 6.33
C GLN A 163 6.97 9.79 6.47
N SER A 164 8.16 9.22 6.68
CA SER A 164 8.24 7.77 6.93
C SER A 164 7.41 7.38 8.17
N LEU A 165 6.83 6.18 8.20
CA LEU A 165 6.14 5.65 9.40
C LEU A 165 6.98 5.80 10.67
N VAL A 166 8.32 5.68 10.54
CA VAL A 166 9.23 5.89 11.66
C VAL A 166 9.21 7.34 12.13
N THR A 167 9.33 8.30 11.22
CA THR A 167 9.32 9.74 11.57
C THR A 167 8.00 10.13 12.21
N PHE A 168 6.88 9.71 11.61
CA PHE A 168 5.55 9.94 12.18
C PHE A 168 5.41 9.30 13.57
N GLY A 169 5.94 8.10 13.77
CA GLY A 169 5.97 7.47 15.09
C GLY A 169 6.82 8.21 16.12
N LEU A 170 7.96 8.77 15.72
CA LEU A 170 8.75 9.63 16.60
C LEU A 170 8.03 10.94 16.94
N GLU A 171 7.29 11.54 16.01
CA GLU A 171 6.45 12.71 16.27
C GLU A 171 5.35 12.41 17.31
N GLN A 172 4.69 11.25 17.18
CA GLN A 172 3.70 10.79 18.15
C GLN A 172 4.33 10.58 19.55
N LEU A 173 5.53 10.00 19.61
CA LEU A 173 6.27 9.84 20.87
C LEU A 173 6.68 11.19 21.48
N ALA A 174 7.11 12.15 20.66
CA ALA A 174 7.56 13.49 21.08
C ALA A 174 6.40 14.41 21.52
N SER A 175 5.15 14.10 21.15
CA SER A 175 3.93 14.77 21.65
C SER A 175 3.92 16.28 21.53
N GLY A 176 4.16 16.76 20.31
CA GLY A 176 4.15 18.20 20.02
C GLY A 176 5.46 18.92 20.35
N THR A 177 6.45 18.21 20.89
CA THR A 177 7.85 18.69 20.90
C THR A 177 8.47 18.40 19.54
N ALA A 178 9.30 19.31 19.02
CA ALA A 178 10.08 19.03 17.81
C ALA A 178 10.96 17.79 18.03
N VAL A 179 10.93 16.84 17.08
CA VAL A 179 11.53 15.51 17.25
C VAL A 179 13.04 15.60 17.48
N ASP A 180 13.71 16.54 16.83
CA ASP A 180 15.13 16.83 17.00
C ASP A 180 15.48 17.27 18.43
N ALA A 181 14.73 18.22 18.98
CA ALA A 181 14.89 18.68 20.35
C ALA A 181 14.55 17.59 21.37
N TRP A 182 13.55 16.76 21.08
CA TRP A 182 13.16 15.64 21.94
C TRP A 182 14.18 14.50 21.91
N ALA A 183 14.73 14.16 20.74
CA ALA A 183 15.65 13.04 20.56
C ALA A 183 17.10 13.38 20.96
N SER A 184 17.46 14.66 21.00
CA SER A 184 18.81 15.12 21.28
C SER A 184 19.42 14.48 22.54
N GLY A 185 20.55 13.79 22.36
CA GLY A 185 21.32 13.20 23.46
C GLY A 185 20.68 11.96 24.12
N LYS A 186 19.53 11.49 23.64
CA LYS A 186 18.91 10.24 24.09
C LYS A 186 19.69 9.02 23.63
N LYS A 187 19.46 7.90 24.31
CA LYS A 187 19.95 6.56 23.91
C LYS A 187 18.82 5.78 23.26
N ALA A 188 19.04 5.32 22.03
CA ALA A 188 18.08 4.49 21.32
C ALA A 188 18.52 3.04 21.25
N LEU A 189 17.57 2.12 21.43
CA LEU A 189 17.73 0.69 21.17
C LEU A 189 16.89 0.33 19.93
N VAL A 190 17.53 -0.14 18.87
CA VAL A 190 16.86 -0.64 17.67
C VAL A 190 16.90 -2.15 17.68
N ILE A 191 15.72 -2.77 17.64
CA ILE A 191 15.57 -4.23 17.62
C ILE A 191 15.22 -4.67 16.19
N GLY A 192 16.14 -5.43 15.61
CA GLY A 192 16.16 -5.84 14.21
C GLY A 192 17.25 -5.13 13.40
N ALA A 193 17.63 -5.74 12.28
CA ALA A 193 18.52 -5.15 11.29
C ALA A 193 17.98 -5.36 9.86
N GLY A 194 16.65 -5.30 9.71
CA GLY A 194 15.97 -5.32 8.43
C GLY A 194 15.92 -3.93 7.78
N SER A 195 15.32 -3.83 6.59
CA SER A 195 15.16 -2.54 5.89
C SER A 195 14.47 -1.47 6.73
N MET A 196 13.40 -1.83 7.45
CA MET A 196 12.70 -0.96 8.40
C MET A 196 13.59 -0.53 9.57
N SER A 197 14.30 -1.48 10.19
CA SER A 197 15.22 -1.19 11.30
C SER A 197 16.37 -0.29 10.85
N SER A 198 16.91 -0.48 9.63
CA SER A 198 17.94 0.38 9.07
C SER A 198 17.44 1.79 8.81
N LEU A 199 16.22 1.95 8.27
CA LEU A 199 15.60 3.27 8.12
C LEU A 199 15.35 3.92 9.49
N ALA A 200 14.92 3.14 10.48
CA ALA A 200 14.70 3.64 11.83
C ALA A 200 15.99 4.14 12.47
N ALA A 201 17.06 3.34 12.42
CA ALA A 201 18.36 3.73 12.94
C ALA A 201 18.92 4.97 12.23
N ALA A 202 18.82 5.03 10.90
CA ALA A 202 19.24 6.21 10.13
C ALA A 202 18.39 7.46 10.42
N THR A 203 17.10 7.27 10.75
CA THR A 203 16.21 8.38 11.12
C THR A 203 16.52 8.88 12.52
N LEU A 204 16.71 7.98 13.49
CA LEU A 204 17.16 8.29 14.85
C LEU A 204 18.49 9.05 14.87
N ALA A 205 19.45 8.63 14.04
CA ALA A 205 20.72 9.33 13.90
C ALA A 205 20.54 10.76 13.36
N ARG A 206 19.73 10.94 12.31
CA ARG A 206 19.45 12.27 11.72
C ARG A 206 18.73 13.22 12.67
N VAL A 207 17.90 12.72 13.58
CA VAL A 207 17.21 13.54 14.59
C VAL A 207 18.07 13.83 15.83
N GLY A 208 19.31 13.33 15.90
CA GLY A 208 20.28 13.73 16.94
C GLY A 208 20.32 12.85 18.19
N VAL A 209 19.92 11.58 18.10
CA VAL A 209 20.16 10.59 19.17
C VAL A 209 21.68 10.42 19.38
N GLY A 210 22.13 10.39 20.64
CA GLY A 210 23.57 10.35 20.96
C GLY A 210 24.20 8.94 20.92
N GLU A 211 23.42 7.90 21.21
CA GLU A 211 23.86 6.50 21.13
C GLU A 211 22.76 5.62 20.51
N ILE A 212 23.12 4.79 19.54
CA ILE A 212 22.23 3.79 18.95
C ILE A 212 22.80 2.39 19.21
N VAL A 213 22.03 1.57 19.92
CA VAL A 213 22.32 0.17 20.16
C VAL A 213 21.47 -0.67 19.23
N ILE A 214 22.08 -1.55 18.43
CA ILE A 214 21.37 -2.38 17.45
C ILE A 214 21.41 -3.84 17.90
N ALA A 215 20.25 -4.39 18.24
CA ALA A 215 20.10 -5.79 18.58
C ALA A 215 19.51 -6.57 17.41
N ASN A 216 20.12 -7.71 17.04
CA ASN A 216 19.55 -8.57 16.01
C ASN A 216 19.89 -10.04 16.26
N ARG A 217 19.03 -10.95 15.77
CA ARG A 217 19.28 -12.40 15.85
C ARG A 217 20.53 -12.82 15.08
N THR A 218 20.83 -12.13 13.97
CA THR A 218 22.05 -12.33 13.19
C THR A 218 23.00 -11.17 13.47
N SER A 219 24.05 -11.42 14.26
CA SER A 219 25.05 -10.43 14.70
C SER A 219 25.64 -9.65 13.53
N ASP A 220 26.04 -10.33 12.47
CA ASP A 220 26.73 -9.74 11.31
C ASP A 220 25.89 -8.61 10.65
N ARG A 221 24.56 -8.72 10.66
CA ARG A 221 23.67 -7.67 10.11
C ARG A 221 23.61 -6.44 11.02
N ALA A 222 23.61 -6.64 12.33
CA ALA A 222 23.62 -5.55 13.30
C ALA A 222 24.97 -4.82 13.28
N GLU A 223 26.07 -5.57 13.23
CA GLU A 223 27.44 -5.04 13.12
C GLU A 223 27.59 -4.18 11.87
N ARG A 224 27.19 -4.71 10.71
CA ARG A 224 27.24 -3.96 9.46
C ARG A 224 26.41 -2.68 9.48
N LEU A 225 25.24 -2.68 10.11
CA LEU A 225 24.42 -1.47 10.24
C LEU A 225 25.08 -0.45 11.18
N ALA A 226 25.69 -0.91 12.27
CA ALA A 226 26.44 -0.04 13.19
C ALA A 226 27.66 0.59 12.50
N GLU A 227 28.43 -0.19 11.72
CA GLU A 227 29.55 0.32 10.90
C GLU A 227 29.09 1.42 9.94
N ILE A 228 28.01 1.18 9.19
CA ILE A 228 27.45 2.16 8.23
C ILE A 228 27.10 3.50 8.92
N LEU A 229 26.55 3.45 10.14
CA LEU A 229 26.17 4.65 10.88
C LEU A 229 27.38 5.39 11.44
N ASN A 230 28.40 4.68 11.90
CA ASN A 230 29.63 5.27 12.42
C ASN A 230 30.53 5.86 11.31
N ASP A 231 30.49 5.29 10.11
CA ASP A 231 31.26 5.76 8.94
C ASP A 231 30.63 7.00 8.27
N ALA A 232 29.42 7.39 8.68
CA ALA A 232 28.74 8.54 8.11
C ALA A 232 29.26 9.85 8.73
N ASP A 233 30.12 10.57 7.98
CA ASP A 233 30.79 11.81 8.42
C ASP A 233 29.82 12.92 8.91
N ASP A 234 28.55 12.90 8.48
CA ASP A 234 27.54 13.92 8.81
C ASP A 234 26.69 13.58 10.05
N LEU A 235 26.94 12.47 10.75
CA LEU A 235 26.14 12.01 11.89
C LEU A 235 26.97 12.00 13.19
N ASP A 236 26.57 12.81 14.18
CA ASP A 236 27.16 12.80 15.52
C ASP A 236 26.48 11.74 16.40
N VAL A 237 26.66 10.46 16.04
CA VAL A 237 26.06 9.32 16.75
C VAL A 237 27.08 8.21 16.96
N VAL A 238 27.02 7.57 18.14
CA VAL A 238 27.79 6.35 18.39
C VAL A 238 26.86 5.15 18.22
N ALA A 239 27.15 4.31 17.23
CA ALA A 239 26.39 3.08 16.98
C ALA A 239 27.18 1.83 17.42
N ARG A 240 26.50 0.90 18.09
CA ARG A 240 27.08 -0.42 18.44
C ARG A 240 26.08 -1.55 18.27
N ALA A 241 26.59 -2.71 17.86
CA ALA A 241 25.80 -3.93 17.79
C ALA A 241 25.84 -4.70 19.12
N VAL A 242 24.73 -5.34 19.47
CA VAL A 242 24.62 -6.26 20.60
C VAL A 242 23.89 -7.54 20.19
N PRO A 243 24.20 -8.68 20.83
CA PRO A 243 23.41 -9.88 20.64
C PRO A 243 22.00 -9.74 21.23
N MET A 244 21.06 -10.54 20.73
CA MET A 244 19.65 -10.47 21.10
C MET A 244 19.38 -10.75 22.60
N ASP A 245 20.24 -11.56 23.23
CA ASP A 245 20.15 -11.89 24.66
C ASP A 245 20.51 -10.72 25.58
N ALA A 246 21.19 -9.69 25.06
CA ALA A 246 21.52 -8.48 25.79
C ALA A 246 20.37 -7.46 25.85
N VAL A 247 19.30 -7.66 25.07
CA VAL A 247 18.15 -6.73 24.97
C VAL A 247 17.57 -6.35 26.33
N PRO A 248 17.30 -7.28 27.28
CA PRO A 248 16.76 -6.91 28.58
C PRO A 248 17.68 -5.98 29.39
N GLY A 249 19.00 -6.16 29.27
CA GLY A 249 19.97 -5.29 29.93
C GLY A 249 20.03 -3.90 29.31
N GLU A 250 20.01 -3.83 27.98
CA GLU A 250 20.02 -2.55 27.24
C GLU A 250 18.71 -1.77 27.41
N LEU A 251 17.59 -2.46 27.61
CA LEU A 251 16.29 -1.85 27.86
C LEU A 251 16.30 -0.95 29.11
N THR A 252 17.12 -1.28 30.12
CA THR A 252 17.28 -0.43 31.33
C THR A 252 17.99 0.90 31.08
N ARG A 253 18.67 1.03 29.93
CA ARG A 253 19.53 2.16 29.59
C ARG A 253 18.99 2.97 28.41
N ALA A 254 17.98 2.45 27.71
CA ALA A 254 17.39 3.07 26.55
C ALA A 254 16.32 4.08 26.96
N ASP A 255 16.37 5.27 26.35
CA ASP A 255 15.28 6.24 26.43
C ASP A 255 14.20 5.92 25.38
N VAL A 256 14.62 5.45 24.20
CA VAL A 256 13.75 5.14 23.07
C VAL A 256 14.07 3.75 22.54
N VAL A 257 13.06 2.91 22.33
CA VAL A 257 13.22 1.60 21.71
C VAL A 257 12.39 1.58 20.43
N VAL A 258 12.98 1.12 19.33
CA VAL A 258 12.27 0.90 18.08
C VAL A 258 12.38 -0.56 17.69
N SER A 259 11.25 -1.26 17.61
CA SER A 259 11.19 -2.66 17.19
C SER A 259 10.58 -2.77 15.81
N CYS A 260 11.26 -3.47 14.90
CA CYS A 260 10.81 -3.70 13.52
C CYS A 260 11.25 -5.08 13.03
N THR A 261 11.05 -6.13 13.82
CA THR A 261 11.50 -7.48 13.45
C THR A 261 10.47 -8.22 12.58
N GLY A 262 10.92 -9.29 11.91
CA GLY A 262 10.05 -10.25 11.24
C GLY A 262 9.76 -11.48 12.11
N ALA A 263 9.79 -11.35 13.44
CA ALA A 263 9.54 -12.46 14.34
C ALA A 263 8.06 -12.89 14.28
N THR A 264 7.80 -14.19 14.41
CA THR A 264 6.44 -14.75 14.44
C THR A 264 5.85 -14.75 15.86
N GLY A 265 6.30 -13.85 16.74
CA GLY A 265 5.91 -13.80 18.15
C GLY A 265 6.58 -12.64 18.87
N LEU A 266 6.19 -12.43 20.13
CA LEU A 266 6.65 -11.31 20.94
C LEU A 266 8.17 -11.38 21.18
N VAL A 267 8.82 -10.27 20.91
CA VAL A 267 10.22 -10.00 21.18
C VAL A 267 10.40 -9.36 22.56
N LEU A 268 9.45 -8.51 22.95
CA LEU A 268 9.41 -7.87 24.27
C LEU A 268 8.07 -8.15 24.94
N THR A 269 8.12 -8.85 26.07
CA THR A 269 6.94 -9.10 26.91
C THR A 269 6.68 -7.94 27.87
N ALA A 270 5.44 -7.80 28.33
CA ALA A 270 5.10 -6.78 29.33
C ALA A 270 5.87 -6.95 30.66
N SER A 271 6.24 -8.19 31.03
CA SER A 271 7.04 -8.45 32.23
C SER A 271 8.46 -7.89 32.10
N GLU A 272 9.12 -8.14 30.97
CA GLU A 272 10.49 -7.66 30.72
C GLU A 272 10.55 -6.13 30.69
N VAL A 273 9.56 -5.48 30.08
CA VAL A 273 9.45 -4.02 30.06
C VAL A 273 9.21 -3.48 31.48
N ALA A 274 8.30 -4.09 32.25
CA ALA A 274 8.03 -3.67 33.62
C ALA A 274 9.26 -3.81 34.53
N GLU A 275 10.01 -4.90 34.39
CA GLU A 275 11.25 -5.14 35.13
C GLU A 275 12.32 -4.10 34.79
N ALA A 276 12.49 -3.77 33.51
CA ALA A 276 13.47 -2.77 33.09
C ALA A 276 13.15 -1.37 33.62
N VAL A 277 11.86 -0.98 33.59
CA VAL A 277 11.40 0.31 34.12
C VAL A 277 11.53 0.37 35.64
N ALA A 278 11.26 -0.75 36.34
CA ALA A 278 11.40 -0.84 37.79
C ALA A 278 12.86 -0.81 38.25
N ALA A 279 13.80 -1.31 37.45
CA ALA A 279 15.23 -1.27 37.75
C ALA A 279 15.81 0.15 37.69
N GLY A 280 15.18 1.05 36.91
CA GLY A 280 15.63 2.43 36.69
C GLY A 280 16.94 2.50 35.89
N PRO A 281 17.33 3.71 35.40
CA PRO A 281 18.60 3.87 34.70
C PRO A 281 19.75 3.54 35.65
N VAL A 282 20.41 2.41 35.43
CA VAL A 282 21.64 2.05 36.15
C VAL A 282 22.70 3.06 35.71
N ALA A 283 23.03 4.01 36.59
CA ALA A 283 24.19 4.86 36.43
C ALA A 283 25.41 3.95 36.27
N GLY A 284 25.91 3.81 35.04
CA GLY A 284 26.99 2.90 34.73
C GLY A 284 28.24 3.28 35.50
N SER A 285 28.67 2.42 36.41
CA SER A 285 30.09 2.38 36.80
C SER A 285 30.89 2.03 35.54
N PRO A 286 31.90 2.83 35.15
CA PRO A 286 32.81 2.43 34.11
C PRO A 286 33.60 1.22 34.63
N ALA A 287 33.42 0.08 33.98
CA ALA A 287 34.28 -1.06 34.18
C ALA A 287 35.69 -0.69 33.69
N GLY A 288 36.64 -0.57 34.63
CA GLY A 288 38.07 -0.66 34.38
C GLY A 288 38.79 0.63 33.97
N ALA A 289 39.17 1.46 34.95
CA ALA A 289 40.33 2.34 34.83
C ALA A 289 41.09 2.35 36.17
N GLY A 290 42.40 2.07 36.10
CA GLY A 290 43.29 1.88 37.23
C GLY A 290 43.44 3.11 38.14
N GLU A 291 43.82 2.82 39.38
CA GLU A 291 44.10 3.76 40.48
C GLU A 291 45.00 4.94 40.09
N VAL A 292 44.59 6.16 40.46
CA VAL A 292 45.49 7.30 40.76
C VAL A 292 44.87 8.10 41.94
N PRO A 293 45.64 8.48 43.00
CA PRO A 293 45.12 8.97 44.28
C PRO A 293 44.74 10.47 44.28
N PRO A 294 44.02 10.97 45.31
CA PRO A 294 43.35 12.27 45.25
C PRO A 294 44.32 13.43 45.52
N ARG A 295 44.09 14.55 44.83
CA ARG A 295 44.68 15.85 45.18
C ARG A 295 43.61 16.79 45.73
N PHE A 296 43.92 17.33 46.89
CA PHE A 296 43.21 18.39 47.62
C PHE A 296 43.33 19.77 46.95
N GLY A 297 42.35 20.64 47.24
CA GLY A 297 42.41 22.11 47.14
C GLY A 297 41.15 22.69 46.50
N SER A 298 40.12 23.18 47.20
CA SER A 298 39.99 24.37 48.10
C SER A 298 39.47 25.63 47.37
N GLY A 299 38.45 26.25 47.96
CA GLY A 299 37.97 27.62 47.70
C GLY A 299 36.71 27.67 46.83
N ALA A 300 35.51 27.95 47.37
CA ALA A 300 34.97 29.29 47.67
C ALA A 300 34.74 30.14 46.40
N ALA A 301 33.68 30.91 46.18
CA ALA A 301 32.40 31.20 46.81
C ALA A 301 31.69 32.22 45.87
N LEU A 302 30.40 32.51 46.11
CA LEU A 302 29.65 33.73 45.68
C LEU A 302 29.29 33.80 44.18
N GLY A 303 28.12 34.25 43.74
CA GLY A 303 26.94 34.83 44.39
C GLY A 303 25.91 35.16 43.30
N GLY A 304 24.62 35.25 43.66
CA GLY A 304 23.62 35.94 42.82
C GLY A 304 23.90 37.46 42.78
N PRO A 305 23.19 38.23 41.93
CA PRO A 305 21.81 38.56 42.30
C PRO A 305 20.80 38.75 41.15
N ASN A 306 19.54 38.83 41.59
CA ASN A 306 18.31 39.29 40.93
C ASN A 306 18.42 40.39 39.87
N ALA A 307 17.53 40.35 38.89
CA ALA A 307 16.92 41.55 38.30
C ALA A 307 15.44 41.29 37.93
N ARG A 308 14.56 42.18 38.38
CA ARG A 308 13.14 42.28 38.05
C ARG A 308 12.97 43.15 36.79
N GLY A 309 12.02 42.77 35.94
CA GLY A 309 11.04 43.66 35.29
C GLY A 309 11.46 44.38 34.00
N SER A 310 10.75 44.11 32.91
CA SER A 310 10.23 45.12 31.98
C SER A 310 9.13 44.51 31.11
N ALA A 311 7.94 45.09 31.19
CA ALA A 311 6.94 45.04 30.13
C ALA A 311 7.38 45.94 28.96
N ASP A 312 7.05 45.53 27.75
CA ASP A 312 6.72 46.32 26.53
C ASP A 312 6.81 45.33 25.35
N GLU A 313 5.66 44.97 24.76
CA GLU A 313 5.05 45.63 23.60
C GLU A 313 5.82 45.34 22.30
N ASP A 314 5.45 44.24 21.63
CA ASP A 314 5.38 44.13 20.16
C ASP A 314 4.86 42.75 19.73
N CYS A 315 3.54 42.56 19.79
CA CYS A 315 2.86 41.41 19.17
C CYS A 315 1.65 41.93 18.38
N PRO A 316 1.62 41.80 17.04
CA PRO A 316 0.64 42.49 16.21
C PRO A 316 -0.55 41.57 15.93
N LEU A 317 -1.42 41.30 16.90
CA LEU A 317 -2.72 40.66 16.64
C LEU A 317 -3.78 41.17 17.64
N ASP A 318 -4.46 42.24 17.24
CA ASP A 318 -5.61 42.82 17.92
C ASP A 318 -6.88 41.99 17.61
N LEU A 319 -7.30 41.16 18.57
CA LEU A 319 -8.47 40.27 18.48
C LEU A 319 -9.77 40.92 18.96
N ASN A 320 -9.98 42.21 18.72
CA ASN A 320 -11.22 42.90 19.08
C ASN A 320 -11.91 43.69 17.96
N SER A 321 -11.66 43.36 16.69
CA SER A 321 -12.21 44.12 15.54
C SER A 321 -12.95 43.30 14.46
N VAL A 322 -13.62 42.20 14.81
CA VAL A 322 -14.63 41.59 13.91
C VAL A 322 -15.87 41.10 14.69
N GLN A 323 -16.57 42.03 15.32
CA GLN A 323 -18.00 41.88 15.64
C GLN A 323 -18.79 42.81 14.73
N ALA A 324 -19.07 42.38 13.49
CA ALA A 324 -20.23 42.80 12.69
C ALA A 324 -20.18 42.21 11.27
N THR A 325 -20.33 40.89 11.14
CA THR A 325 -20.88 40.27 9.91
C THR A 325 -21.55 38.97 10.30
N ALA A 326 -22.87 38.94 10.16
CA ALA A 326 -23.71 37.81 10.54
C ALA A 326 -23.39 36.57 9.69
N GLY A 327 -23.23 35.42 10.35
CA GLY A 327 -23.15 34.12 9.68
C GLY A 327 -22.15 33.13 10.28
N PHE A 328 -22.15 32.94 11.60
CA PHE A 328 -21.49 31.75 12.19
C PHE A 328 -22.26 31.33 13.45
N SER A 329 -23.00 30.23 13.34
CA SER A 329 -23.66 29.56 14.47
C SER A 329 -22.80 28.36 14.84
N VAL A 330 -22.27 28.36 16.07
CA VAL A 330 -21.67 27.17 16.69
C VAL A 330 -22.81 26.28 17.13
N LEU A 331 -23.29 25.44 16.21
CA LEU A 331 -24.04 24.20 16.39
C LEU A 331 -24.31 23.68 14.97
N GLY A 332 -23.79 22.50 14.66
CA GLY A 332 -23.84 21.92 13.32
C GLY A 332 -25.26 21.67 12.87
N GLU A 333 -25.73 22.50 11.95
CA GLU A 333 -26.89 22.27 11.08
C GLU A 333 -26.86 23.34 9.98
N ALA A 334 -26.38 22.98 8.78
CA ALA A 334 -26.74 23.55 7.46
C ALA A 334 -25.62 23.32 6.45
N ALA A 335 -25.68 22.21 5.72
CA ALA A 335 -24.93 22.06 4.47
C ALA A 335 -25.66 21.14 3.48
N VAL A 336 -26.95 21.36 3.25
CA VAL A 336 -27.61 20.93 2.00
C VAL A 336 -28.71 21.93 1.66
N ALA A 337 -28.37 22.97 0.92
CA ALA A 337 -29.37 23.81 0.26
C ALA A 337 -28.90 24.02 -1.18
N GLY A 338 -29.53 23.28 -2.10
CA GLY A 338 -29.41 23.53 -3.54
C GLY A 338 -28.94 22.37 -4.40
N MET A 339 -29.60 21.21 -4.35
CA MET A 339 -29.60 20.25 -5.45
C MET A 339 -31.01 19.70 -5.65
N ALA A 340 -31.46 19.65 -6.91
CA ALA A 340 -32.79 19.20 -7.27
C ALA A 340 -32.87 17.67 -7.15
N THR A 341 -33.97 17.17 -6.57
CA THR A 341 -34.23 15.74 -6.30
C THR A 341 -34.23 14.84 -7.53
N THR A 342 -34.23 15.39 -8.74
CA THR A 342 -34.20 14.64 -10.00
C THR A 342 -32.81 14.16 -10.43
N GLU A 343 -31.73 14.58 -9.77
CA GLU A 343 -30.35 14.15 -10.13
C GLU A 343 -29.87 12.91 -9.35
N LEU A 344 -30.64 12.43 -8.36
CA LEU A 344 -30.30 11.24 -7.54
C LEU A 344 -30.93 9.93 -8.05
N GLU A 345 -31.80 9.97 -9.06
CA GLU A 345 -32.59 8.80 -9.51
C GLU A 345 -31.88 7.86 -10.49
N GLN A 346 -30.62 8.12 -10.90
CA GLN A 346 -29.93 7.25 -11.87
C GLN A 346 -28.91 6.26 -11.26
N HIS A 347 -28.82 6.13 -9.93
CA HIS A 347 -27.83 5.24 -9.29
C HIS A 347 -28.41 4.15 -8.37
N ALA A 348 -29.72 3.93 -8.37
CA ALA A 348 -30.38 2.91 -7.52
C ALA A 348 -31.20 1.87 -8.31
N ALA A 349 -30.77 1.50 -9.51
CA ALA A 349 -31.45 0.47 -10.30
C ALA A 349 -30.47 -0.61 -10.76
N TRP A 350 -30.01 -1.44 -9.84
CA TRP A 350 -29.74 -2.87 -10.07
C TRP A 350 -29.41 -3.56 -8.75
N VAL A 351 -30.43 -4.11 -8.08
CA VAL A 351 -30.51 -5.48 -7.54
C VAL A 351 -31.93 -5.69 -6.98
N ASP A 352 -32.49 -6.84 -7.34
CA ASP A 352 -33.77 -7.47 -6.97
C ASP A 352 -35.09 -6.93 -7.55
N ASN A 353 -35.76 -7.84 -8.26
CA ASN A 353 -37.15 -7.78 -8.75
C ASN A 353 -38.18 -7.72 -7.60
N GLY A 354 -38.02 -6.80 -6.65
CA GLY A 354 -39.02 -6.45 -5.65
C GLY A 354 -39.79 -5.21 -6.08
N ILE A 355 -41.11 -5.21 -5.93
CA ILE A 355 -41.91 -3.99 -6.05
C ILE A 355 -41.49 -3.07 -4.90
N VAL A 356 -40.63 -2.10 -5.17
CA VAL A 356 -40.26 -1.05 -4.20
C VAL A 356 -41.48 -0.17 -4.00
N ARG A 357 -42.12 -0.30 -2.84
CA ARG A 357 -43.18 0.59 -2.41
C ARG A 357 -42.51 1.87 -1.90
N VAL A 358 -42.54 2.93 -2.69
CA VAL A 358 -42.10 4.27 -2.25
C VAL A 358 -43.02 4.66 -1.08
N PRO A 359 -42.49 4.87 0.14
CA PRO A 359 -43.31 5.33 1.25
C PRO A 359 -43.87 6.71 0.90
N SER A 360 -45.14 6.93 1.21
CA SER A 360 -45.72 8.27 1.07
C SER A 360 -45.12 9.20 2.12
N ALA A 361 -45.16 10.52 1.90
CA ALA A 361 -44.70 11.49 2.89
C ALA A 361 -45.41 11.35 4.26
N ALA A 362 -46.61 10.73 4.29
CA ALA A 362 -47.30 10.37 5.52
C ALA A 362 -46.64 9.16 6.22
N ASP A 363 -46.17 8.16 5.48
CA ASP A 363 -45.47 6.99 6.04
C ASP A 363 -44.10 7.38 6.61
N GLU A 364 -43.40 8.33 5.98
CA GLU A 364 -42.16 8.92 6.53
C GLU A 364 -42.42 9.74 7.80
N ALA A 365 -43.50 10.52 7.83
CA ALA A 365 -43.86 11.30 9.02
C ALA A 365 -44.18 10.40 10.22
N ASP A 366 -44.89 9.29 9.99
CA ASP A 366 -45.18 8.30 11.03
C ASP A 366 -43.93 7.53 11.49
N ALA A 367 -43.01 7.22 10.56
CA ALA A 367 -41.73 6.59 10.89
C ALA A 367 -40.81 7.53 11.69
N ILE A 368 -40.75 8.81 11.33
CA ILE A 368 -40.00 9.84 12.06
C ILE A 368 -40.62 10.06 13.45
N ALA A 369 -41.95 10.08 13.56
CA ALA A 369 -42.65 10.18 14.83
C ALA A 369 -42.40 8.95 15.73
N ALA A 370 -42.39 7.75 15.16
CA ALA A 370 -42.07 6.51 15.87
C ALA A 370 -40.61 6.48 16.33
N LEU A 371 -39.67 6.95 15.50
CA LEU A 371 -38.26 7.06 15.84
C LEU A 371 -38.02 8.11 16.93
N ALA A 372 -38.70 9.25 16.86
CA ALA A 372 -38.65 10.30 17.89
C ALA A 372 -39.24 9.82 19.23
N ALA A 373 -40.33 9.04 19.19
CA ALA A 373 -40.91 8.42 20.39
C ALA A 373 -39.99 7.34 20.98
N ALA A 374 -39.32 6.55 20.14
CA ALA A 374 -38.32 5.57 20.59
C ALA A 374 -37.10 6.26 21.20
N ALA A 375 -36.59 7.34 20.59
CA ALA A 375 -35.51 8.15 21.14
C ALA A 375 -35.86 8.80 22.48
N ALA A 376 -37.13 9.19 22.68
CA ALA A 376 -37.63 9.71 23.94
C ALA A 376 -37.77 8.63 25.03
N ALA A 377 -38.07 7.37 24.65
CA ALA A 377 -38.26 6.25 25.57
C ALA A 377 -36.95 5.56 25.99
N VAL A 378 -35.92 5.54 25.12
CA VAL A 378 -34.65 4.84 25.36
C VAL A 378 -33.72 5.63 26.29
N GLY A 379 -34.03 6.90 26.58
CA GLY A 379 -33.13 7.77 27.33
C GLY A 379 -31.91 8.14 26.48
N ARG A 380 -31.32 9.29 26.76
CA ARG A 380 -30.17 9.81 26.01
C ARG A 380 -29.09 8.72 25.89
N ILE A 381 -28.60 8.50 24.67
CA ILE A 381 -27.32 7.82 24.43
C ILE A 381 -26.35 8.39 25.46
N PRO A 382 -25.69 7.57 26.30
CA PRO A 382 -24.69 8.12 27.20
C PRO A 382 -23.65 8.77 26.31
N GLU A 383 -23.53 10.10 26.39
CA GLU A 383 -22.37 10.80 25.83
C GLU A 383 -21.14 9.96 26.15
N ARG A 384 -20.31 9.65 25.15
CA ARG A 384 -19.02 8.98 25.37
C ARG A 384 -18.41 9.63 26.59
N ARG A 385 -18.37 8.89 27.71
CA ARG A 385 -17.87 9.40 28.98
C ARG A 385 -16.45 9.83 28.69
N ARG A 386 -16.23 11.15 28.59
CA ARG A 386 -14.89 11.72 28.43
C ARG A 386 -14.07 11.05 29.53
N PRO A 387 -13.02 10.29 29.20
CA PRO A 387 -12.29 9.56 30.22
C PRO A 387 -11.94 10.55 31.32
N GLU A 388 -12.25 10.19 32.57
CA GLU A 388 -11.84 11.00 33.72
C GLU A 388 -10.36 11.34 33.54
N PRO A 389 -9.94 12.60 33.79
CA PRO A 389 -8.53 12.96 33.67
C PRO A 389 -7.75 12.03 34.59
N VAL A 390 -7.08 11.05 33.97
CA VAL A 390 -6.17 10.14 34.64
C VAL A 390 -5.17 11.05 35.35
N ALA A 391 -5.01 10.86 36.66
CA ALA A 391 -4.00 11.59 37.44
C ALA A 391 -2.69 11.61 36.62
N PRO A 392 -1.99 12.77 36.54
CA PRO A 392 -0.85 12.92 35.64
C PRO A 392 0.09 11.74 35.85
N GLN A 393 0.15 10.87 34.83
CA GLN A 393 1.04 9.74 34.86
C GLN A 393 2.46 10.32 34.98
N PRO A 394 3.35 9.70 35.78
CA PRO A 394 4.74 10.09 35.81
C PRO A 394 5.25 10.16 34.36
N ALA A 395 5.98 11.23 34.02
CA ALA A 395 6.50 11.42 32.67
C ALA A 395 7.18 10.12 32.21
N PRO A 396 6.86 9.61 31.00
CA PRO A 396 7.39 8.33 30.55
C PRO A 396 8.92 8.38 30.53
N GLY A 397 9.54 7.44 31.25
CA GLY A 397 10.99 7.26 31.29
C GLY A 397 11.49 6.42 30.11
N VAL A 398 10.62 5.61 29.50
CA VAL A 398 10.93 4.77 28.34
C VAL A 398 9.86 4.96 27.26
N PHE A 399 10.30 5.22 26.04
CA PHE A 399 9.47 5.35 24.84
C PHE A 399 9.67 4.12 23.95
N LEU A 400 8.59 3.51 23.48
CA LEU A 400 8.61 2.32 22.64
C LEU A 400 7.85 2.60 21.35
N LEU A 401 8.47 2.27 20.22
CA LEU A 401 7.89 2.33 18.89
C LEU A 401 7.86 0.92 18.30
N ASP A 402 6.67 0.34 18.14
CA ASP A 402 6.49 -0.98 17.52
C ASP A 402 5.94 -0.82 16.10
N LEU A 403 6.76 -1.19 15.11
CA LEU A 403 6.42 -1.17 13.69
C LEU A 403 6.43 -2.57 13.07
N ALA A 404 6.43 -3.63 13.89
CA ALA A 404 6.42 -5.00 13.42
C ALA A 404 5.00 -5.53 13.16
N MET A 405 4.89 -6.47 12.21
CA MET A 405 3.68 -7.25 12.02
C MET A 405 4.03 -8.72 11.69
N PRO A 406 3.66 -9.70 12.53
CA PRO A 406 2.98 -9.56 13.83
C PRO A 406 3.76 -8.68 14.84
N ARG A 407 3.07 -8.12 15.85
CA ARG A 407 3.67 -7.21 16.83
C ARG A 407 4.86 -7.83 17.56
N ASP A 408 5.90 -7.04 17.76
CA ASP A 408 7.08 -7.44 18.53
C ASP A 408 6.85 -7.20 20.03
N ILE A 409 6.07 -6.18 20.38
CA ILE A 409 5.88 -5.74 21.76
C ILE A 409 4.48 -6.13 22.23
N ASP A 410 4.41 -6.67 23.45
CA ASP A 410 3.14 -7.02 24.07
C ASP A 410 2.23 -5.78 24.24
N ALA A 411 0.98 -5.86 23.77
CA ALA A 411 -0.03 -4.81 23.92
C ALA A 411 -0.27 -4.40 25.39
N ALA A 412 -0.04 -5.32 26.34
CA ALA A 412 -0.19 -5.04 27.76
C ALA A 412 0.76 -3.95 28.27
N VAL A 413 1.83 -3.64 27.51
CA VAL A 413 2.78 -2.56 27.81
C VAL A 413 2.13 -1.18 27.86
N HIS A 414 1.04 -0.94 27.13
CA HIS A 414 0.23 0.30 27.22
C HIS A 414 -0.25 0.61 28.64
N ARG A 415 -0.29 -0.39 29.54
CA ARG A 415 -0.77 -0.25 30.92
C ARG A 415 0.35 -0.04 31.93
N ILE A 416 1.62 -0.08 31.52
CA ILE A 416 2.76 0.04 32.42
C ILE A 416 3.04 1.53 32.71
N PRO A 417 2.99 1.98 33.98
CA PRO A 417 3.31 3.37 34.33
C PRO A 417 4.74 3.74 33.94
N GLY A 418 4.94 4.94 33.41
CA GLY A 418 6.28 5.42 33.01
C GLY A 418 6.75 4.88 31.65
N VAL A 419 5.91 4.15 30.93
CA VAL A 419 6.16 3.70 29.56
C VAL A 419 5.19 4.37 28.61
N ARG A 420 5.67 4.75 27.43
CA ARG A 420 4.82 5.15 26.32
C ARG A 420 5.07 4.25 25.13
N LEU A 421 4.06 3.49 24.73
CA LEU A 421 4.07 2.69 23.51
C LEU A 421 3.31 3.42 22.40
N VAL A 422 3.92 3.51 21.23
CA VAL A 422 3.27 3.86 19.96
C VAL A 422 3.44 2.66 19.05
N ASP A 423 2.33 2.04 18.70
CA ASP A 423 2.27 0.91 17.78
C ASP A 423 1.56 1.32 16.47
N ILE A 424 1.53 0.42 15.50
CA ILE A 424 0.87 0.63 14.20
C ILE A 424 -0.61 1.06 14.37
N GLU A 425 -1.33 0.52 15.35
CA GLU A 425 -2.73 0.88 15.64
C GLU A 425 -2.84 2.35 16.10
N SER A 426 -1.97 2.77 17.02
CA SER A 426 -1.89 4.15 17.51
C SER A 426 -1.54 5.14 16.38
N LEU A 427 -0.69 4.72 15.43
CA LEU A 427 -0.35 5.54 14.26
C LEU A 427 -1.53 5.67 13.29
N ALA A 428 -2.26 4.58 13.07
CA ALA A 428 -3.43 4.58 12.19
C ALA A 428 -4.50 5.57 12.67
N ASP A 429 -4.77 5.59 13.96
CA ASP A 429 -5.74 6.50 14.57
C ASP A 429 -5.29 7.97 14.45
N ALA A 430 -3.98 8.23 14.60
CA ALA A 430 -3.44 9.58 14.55
C ALA A 430 -3.33 10.15 13.12
N SER A 431 -3.17 9.31 12.09
CA SER A 431 -3.00 9.78 10.70
C SER A 431 -4.31 10.20 10.03
N ALA A 432 -5.46 9.77 10.57
CA ALA A 432 -6.79 10.09 10.02
C ALA A 432 -7.12 11.60 10.00
N ASP A 433 -6.45 12.41 10.83
CA ASP A 433 -6.74 13.84 11.04
C ASP A 433 -5.83 14.80 10.24
N ALA A 434 -4.95 14.30 9.36
CA ALA A 434 -3.97 15.14 8.65
C ALA A 434 -4.55 15.88 7.40
N PRO A 435 -4.34 17.19 7.25
CA PRO A 435 -4.85 17.97 6.11
C PRO A 435 -3.99 17.75 4.84
N MET A 436 -4.42 16.89 3.91
CA MET A 436 -3.65 16.51 2.70
C MET A 436 -4.43 16.61 1.38
N ALA A 437 -5.54 17.35 1.33
CA ALA A 437 -6.53 17.23 0.25
C ALA A 437 -6.02 17.58 -1.17
N ALA A 438 -5.22 18.64 -1.34
CA ALA A 438 -4.88 19.16 -2.67
C ALA A 438 -3.87 18.29 -3.46
N ASP A 439 -2.81 17.79 -2.79
CA ASP A 439 -1.83 16.91 -3.42
C ASP A 439 -2.41 15.53 -3.72
N VAL A 440 -3.28 15.03 -2.83
CA VAL A 440 -4.02 13.77 -3.03
C VAL A 440 -4.88 13.82 -4.30
N ASP A 441 -5.56 14.94 -4.57
CA ASP A 441 -6.37 15.09 -5.78
C ASP A 441 -5.52 15.12 -7.07
N LEU A 442 -4.29 15.63 -7.01
CA LEU A 442 -3.37 15.57 -8.15
C LEU A 442 -2.94 14.12 -8.42
N VAL A 443 -2.57 13.37 -7.38
CA VAL A 443 -2.20 11.95 -7.51
C VAL A 443 -3.38 11.12 -8.03
N ARG A 444 -4.60 11.34 -7.54
CA ARG A 444 -5.81 10.66 -8.05
C ARG A 444 -6.02 10.88 -9.54
N ARG A 445 -5.73 12.08 -10.07
CA ARG A 445 -5.77 12.34 -11.52
C ARG A 445 -4.71 11.55 -12.27
N ILE A 446 -3.46 11.51 -11.77
CA ILE A 446 -2.39 10.71 -12.37
C ILE A 446 -2.82 9.23 -12.43
N VAL A 447 -3.35 8.69 -11.32
CA VAL A 447 -3.83 7.30 -11.28
C VAL A 447 -4.95 7.07 -12.29
N ALA A 448 -5.96 7.95 -12.36
CA ALA A 448 -7.07 7.80 -13.30
C ALA A 448 -6.61 7.78 -14.76
N ASP A 449 -5.70 8.69 -15.15
CA ASP A 449 -5.15 8.76 -16.50
C ASP A 449 -4.36 7.49 -16.85
N GLU A 450 -3.57 6.98 -15.90
CA GLU A 450 -2.75 5.79 -16.09
C GLU A 450 -3.58 4.50 -16.13
N VAL A 451 -4.66 4.40 -15.35
CA VAL A 451 -5.62 3.29 -15.43
C VAL A 451 -6.27 3.26 -16.81
N ALA A 452 -6.72 4.42 -17.30
CA ALA A 452 -7.31 4.53 -18.64
C ALA A 452 -6.32 4.12 -19.74
N ALA A 453 -5.06 4.57 -19.63
CA ALA A 453 -3.99 4.22 -20.57
C ALA A 453 -3.66 2.73 -20.53
N PHE A 454 -3.54 2.14 -19.34
CA PHE A 454 -3.24 0.71 -19.15
C PHE A 454 -4.38 -0.16 -19.69
N GLY A 455 -5.64 0.17 -19.37
CA GLY A 455 -6.80 -0.55 -19.88
C GLY A 455 -6.89 -0.49 -21.42
N ALA A 456 -6.59 0.66 -22.02
CA ALA A 456 -6.52 0.79 -23.48
C ALA A 456 -5.42 -0.08 -24.10
N ALA A 457 -4.24 -0.14 -23.47
CA ALA A 457 -3.14 -0.99 -23.90
C ALA A 457 -3.50 -2.49 -23.82
N LEU A 458 -4.14 -2.91 -22.72
CA LEU A 458 -4.58 -4.30 -22.53
C LEU A 458 -5.60 -4.73 -23.59
N ARG A 459 -6.61 -3.89 -23.86
CA ARG A 459 -7.60 -4.16 -24.92
C ARG A 459 -6.95 -4.26 -26.30
N ALA A 460 -5.99 -3.39 -26.61
CA ALA A 460 -5.25 -3.44 -27.87
C ALA A 460 -4.40 -4.72 -28.01
N ALA A 461 -3.79 -5.19 -26.93
CA ALA A 461 -3.04 -6.44 -26.90
C ALA A 461 -3.95 -7.64 -27.18
N HIS A 462 -5.12 -7.69 -26.55
CA HIS A 462 -6.08 -8.79 -26.68
C HIS A 462 -6.63 -9.00 -28.10
N ILE A 463 -6.60 -7.96 -28.94
CA ILE A 463 -7.13 -7.98 -30.31
C ILE A 463 -6.06 -8.29 -31.34
N THR A 464 -4.79 -8.11 -31.01
CA THR A 464 -3.68 -8.31 -31.94
C THR A 464 -3.65 -9.74 -32.52
N PRO A 465 -3.83 -10.82 -31.72
CA PRO A 465 -3.90 -12.18 -32.26
C PRO A 465 -5.05 -12.39 -33.26
N THR A 466 -6.22 -11.80 -32.99
CA THR A 466 -7.40 -11.87 -33.88
C THR A 466 -7.11 -11.19 -35.21
N VAL A 467 -6.42 -10.05 -35.19
CA VAL A 467 -5.97 -9.33 -36.39
C VAL A 467 -4.95 -10.15 -37.19
N VAL A 468 -4.01 -10.80 -36.51
CA VAL A 468 -3.01 -11.64 -37.18
C VAL A 468 -3.68 -12.86 -37.81
N ALA A 469 -4.58 -13.55 -37.11
CA ALA A 469 -5.36 -14.67 -37.65
C ALA A 469 -6.15 -14.27 -38.90
N LEU A 470 -6.81 -13.10 -38.88
CA LEU A 470 -7.52 -12.56 -40.05
C LEU A 470 -6.60 -12.38 -41.27
N ARG A 471 -5.39 -11.86 -41.06
CA ARG A 471 -4.41 -11.66 -42.13
C ARG A 471 -3.86 -12.97 -42.67
N THR A 472 -3.64 -13.96 -41.80
CA THR A 472 -3.21 -15.31 -42.19
C THR A 472 -4.28 -15.98 -43.06
N MET A 473 -5.55 -15.96 -42.62
CA MET A 473 -6.66 -16.49 -43.40
C MET A 473 -6.74 -15.85 -44.79
N ALA A 474 -6.59 -14.53 -44.86
CA ALA A 474 -6.60 -13.84 -46.15
C ALA A 474 -5.41 -14.20 -47.04
N ALA A 475 -4.22 -14.39 -46.46
CA ALA A 475 -3.06 -14.86 -47.20
C ALA A 475 -3.27 -16.27 -47.76
N ASP A 476 -3.91 -17.16 -47.01
CA ASP A 476 -4.24 -18.53 -47.44
C ASP A 476 -5.26 -18.53 -48.58
N VAL A 477 -6.28 -17.68 -48.51
CA VAL A 477 -7.23 -17.46 -49.62
C VAL A 477 -6.50 -16.99 -50.88
N VAL A 478 -5.59 -16.01 -50.75
CA VAL A 478 -4.78 -15.54 -51.88
C VAL A 478 -3.92 -16.67 -52.44
N ALA A 479 -3.24 -17.44 -51.60
CA ALA A 479 -2.40 -18.55 -52.04
C ALA A 479 -3.22 -19.61 -52.80
N GLY A 480 -4.42 -19.95 -52.30
CA GLY A 480 -5.35 -20.87 -52.94
C GLY A 480 -5.81 -20.40 -54.33
N GLU A 481 -6.13 -19.12 -54.48
CA GLU A 481 -6.56 -18.57 -55.78
C GLU A 481 -5.40 -18.47 -56.78
N ILE A 482 -4.18 -18.16 -56.33
CA ILE A 482 -2.99 -18.21 -57.20
C ILE A 482 -2.71 -19.65 -57.67
N ALA A 483 -2.81 -20.64 -56.80
CA ALA A 483 -2.65 -22.05 -57.19
C ALA A 483 -3.71 -22.51 -58.21
N ARG A 484 -4.97 -22.05 -58.06
CA ARG A 484 -6.04 -22.29 -59.05
C ARG A 484 -5.74 -21.62 -60.40
N LEU A 485 -5.18 -20.41 -60.38
CA LEU A 485 -4.76 -19.70 -61.59
C LEU A 485 -3.68 -20.49 -62.33
N GLU A 486 -2.67 -21.00 -61.62
CA GLU A 486 -1.59 -21.83 -62.17
C GLU A 486 -2.13 -23.09 -62.84
N GLY A 487 -3.08 -23.79 -62.21
CA GLY A 487 -3.70 -24.97 -62.78
C GLY A 487 -4.55 -24.69 -64.03
N ARG A 488 -5.19 -23.53 -64.12
CA ARG A 488 -6.06 -23.16 -65.25
C ARG A 488 -5.31 -22.53 -66.43
N LEU A 489 -4.16 -21.90 -66.18
CA LEU A 489 -3.36 -21.19 -67.17
C LEU A 489 -1.88 -21.63 -67.11
N PRO A 490 -1.58 -22.89 -67.45
CA PRO A 490 -0.21 -23.42 -67.35
C PRO A 490 0.79 -22.77 -68.31
N GLY A 491 0.32 -22.08 -69.36
CA GLY A 491 1.16 -21.37 -70.33
C GLY A 491 1.44 -19.90 -70.01
N LEU A 492 1.07 -19.42 -68.83
CA LEU A 492 1.28 -18.03 -68.43
C LEU A 492 2.77 -17.78 -68.12
N ASP A 493 3.36 -16.75 -68.72
CA ASP A 493 4.74 -16.32 -68.44
C ASP A 493 4.95 -15.94 -66.96
N ASP A 494 6.12 -16.26 -66.41
CA ASP A 494 6.46 -16.07 -64.99
C ASP A 494 6.39 -14.60 -64.59
N LYS A 495 6.75 -13.68 -65.50
CA LYS A 495 6.64 -12.24 -65.28
C LYS A 495 5.19 -11.81 -65.08
N HIS A 496 4.28 -12.29 -65.94
CA HIS A 496 2.85 -11.99 -65.81
C HIS A 496 2.25 -12.65 -64.57
N ARG A 497 2.68 -13.86 -64.22
CA ARG A 497 2.25 -14.54 -62.99
C ARG A 497 2.62 -13.75 -61.74
N SER A 498 3.86 -13.26 -61.67
CA SER A 498 4.34 -12.43 -60.56
C SER A 498 3.51 -11.14 -60.41
N GLU A 499 3.19 -10.47 -61.52
CA GLU A 499 2.39 -9.24 -61.46
C GLU A 499 0.94 -9.47 -61.06
N ILE A 500 0.33 -10.57 -61.50
CA ILE A 500 -1.02 -10.94 -61.04
C ILE A 500 -0.99 -11.23 -59.53
N THR A 501 -0.02 -12.02 -59.07
CA THR A 501 0.14 -12.31 -57.64
C THR A 501 0.33 -11.05 -56.81
N GLN A 502 1.20 -10.12 -57.24
CA GLN A 502 1.37 -8.85 -56.53
C GLN A 502 0.11 -8.00 -56.55
N THR A 503 -0.63 -7.99 -57.66
CA THR A 503 -1.87 -7.22 -57.77
C THR A 503 -2.92 -7.74 -56.79
N VAL A 504 -3.10 -9.07 -56.72
CA VAL A 504 -4.05 -9.70 -55.79
C VAL A 504 -3.64 -9.43 -54.34
N LYS A 505 -2.36 -9.61 -53.98
CA LYS A 505 -1.86 -9.28 -52.63
C LYS A 505 -2.12 -7.82 -52.26
N ARG A 506 -1.78 -6.87 -53.14
CA ARG A 506 -2.02 -5.43 -52.91
C ARG A 506 -3.50 -5.09 -52.71
N VAL A 507 -4.41 -5.77 -53.43
CA VAL A 507 -5.86 -5.57 -53.25
C VAL A 507 -6.29 -6.04 -51.86
N VAL A 508 -5.89 -7.24 -51.45
CA VAL A 508 -6.23 -7.79 -50.13
C VAL A 508 -5.64 -6.95 -49.01
N ASP A 509 -4.37 -6.55 -49.12
CA ASP A 509 -3.71 -5.68 -48.13
C ASP A 509 -4.46 -4.35 -47.97
N LYS A 510 -4.89 -3.74 -49.08
CA LYS A 510 -5.69 -2.50 -49.04
C LYS A 510 -7.06 -2.70 -48.42
N LEU A 511 -7.72 -3.83 -48.68
CA LEU A 511 -9.02 -4.16 -48.10
C LEU A 511 -8.94 -4.41 -46.58
N LEU A 512 -7.87 -5.03 -46.10
CA LEU A 512 -7.70 -5.36 -44.69
C LEU A 512 -7.07 -4.23 -43.86
N HIS A 513 -6.34 -3.31 -44.48
CA HIS A 513 -5.65 -2.22 -43.77
C HIS A 513 -6.62 -1.37 -42.93
N ALA A 514 -7.66 -0.80 -43.56
CA ALA A 514 -8.59 0.10 -42.88
C ALA A 514 -9.42 -0.59 -41.78
N PRO A 515 -10.04 -1.78 -42.00
CA PRO A 515 -10.75 -2.50 -40.94
C PRO A 515 -9.85 -2.89 -39.77
N THR A 516 -8.62 -3.35 -40.04
CA THR A 516 -7.66 -3.72 -39.00
C THR A 516 -7.29 -2.53 -38.12
N VAL A 517 -6.98 -1.38 -38.73
CA VAL A 517 -6.64 -0.16 -38.00
C VAL A 517 -7.84 0.33 -37.21
N ARG A 518 -9.03 0.30 -37.81
CA ARG A 518 -10.24 0.78 -37.15
C ARG A 518 -10.63 -0.07 -35.95
N VAL A 519 -10.48 -1.39 -36.03
CA VAL A 519 -10.73 -2.28 -34.90
C VAL A 519 -9.74 -2.01 -33.76
N LYS A 520 -8.45 -1.81 -34.03
CA LYS A 520 -7.48 -1.44 -32.99
C LYS A 520 -7.80 -0.09 -32.32
N GLN A 521 -8.33 0.88 -33.08
CA GLN A 521 -8.76 2.17 -32.53
C GLN A 521 -10.01 2.03 -31.66
N LEU A 522 -11.04 1.35 -32.17
CA LEU A 522 -12.32 1.17 -31.47
C LEU A 522 -12.17 0.30 -30.22
N ALA A 523 -11.18 -0.59 -30.20
CA ALA A 523 -10.82 -1.37 -29.04
C ALA A 523 -10.22 -0.56 -27.89
N ALA A 524 -9.52 0.52 -28.21
CA ALA A 524 -8.91 1.39 -27.21
C ALA A 524 -9.98 2.17 -26.43
N GLU A 525 -11.18 2.32 -26.99
CA GLU A 525 -12.32 3.02 -26.38
C GLU A 525 -13.07 2.11 -25.37
N PRO A 526 -13.68 2.68 -24.31
CA PRO A 526 -14.52 1.94 -23.38
C PRO A 526 -15.69 1.24 -24.10
N GLY A 527 -15.91 -0.05 -23.82
CA GLY A 527 -16.91 -0.88 -24.51
C GLY A 527 -16.43 -1.57 -25.80
N GLY A 528 -15.15 -1.40 -26.17
CA GLY A 528 -14.56 -1.99 -27.37
C GLY A 528 -14.30 -3.52 -27.33
N ALA A 529 -14.57 -4.19 -26.21
CA ALA A 529 -14.32 -5.63 -26.05
C ALA A 529 -15.08 -6.49 -27.08
N GLY A 530 -16.29 -6.07 -27.47
CA GLY A 530 -17.11 -6.81 -28.44
C GLY A 530 -16.59 -6.80 -29.88
N TYR A 531 -15.61 -5.95 -30.23
CA TYR A 531 -15.10 -5.89 -31.60
C TYR A 531 -14.21 -7.08 -31.96
N ALA A 532 -13.53 -7.68 -30.98
CA ALA A 532 -12.78 -8.92 -31.19
C ALA A 532 -13.72 -10.06 -31.58
N ASP A 533 -14.80 -10.23 -30.82
CA ASP A 533 -15.79 -11.28 -31.04
C ASP A 533 -16.61 -11.03 -32.31
N ALA A 534 -16.89 -9.77 -32.63
CA ALA A 534 -17.48 -9.40 -33.91
C ALA A 534 -16.57 -9.80 -35.08
N LEU A 535 -15.26 -9.56 -35.00
CA LEU A 535 -14.33 -10.01 -36.05
C LEU A 535 -14.28 -11.53 -36.17
N ARG A 536 -14.20 -12.25 -35.04
CA ARG A 536 -14.21 -13.73 -35.04
C ARG A 536 -15.48 -14.26 -35.72
N THR A 537 -16.62 -13.68 -35.39
CA THR A 537 -17.93 -14.09 -35.94
C THR A 537 -18.07 -13.72 -37.42
N LEU A 538 -17.68 -12.50 -37.80
CA LEU A 538 -17.83 -12.00 -39.18
C LEU A 538 -16.93 -12.73 -40.18
N PHE A 539 -15.78 -13.23 -39.73
CA PHE A 539 -14.78 -13.87 -40.58
C PHE A 539 -14.58 -15.36 -40.29
N ASP A 540 -15.41 -15.95 -39.42
CA ASP A 540 -15.35 -17.36 -39.02
C ASP A 540 -13.92 -17.80 -38.63
N LEU A 541 -13.26 -16.97 -37.82
CA LEU A 541 -11.87 -17.22 -37.40
C LEU A 541 -11.87 -18.31 -36.32
N ASP A 542 -11.24 -19.45 -36.64
CA ASP A 542 -11.11 -20.58 -35.73
C ASP A 542 -10.31 -20.20 -34.46
N GLN A 543 -10.85 -20.57 -33.29
CA GLN A 543 -10.24 -20.30 -31.99
C GLN A 543 -8.86 -20.97 -31.87
N GLU A 544 -8.68 -22.15 -32.46
CA GLU A 544 -7.38 -22.84 -32.48
C GLU A 544 -6.31 -22.04 -33.23
N THR A 545 -6.70 -21.33 -34.30
CA THR A 545 -5.78 -20.50 -35.10
C THR A 545 -5.37 -19.24 -34.32
N VAL A 546 -6.30 -18.62 -33.61
CA VAL A 546 -6.02 -17.44 -32.77
C VAL A 546 -5.12 -17.83 -31.58
N ASP A 547 -5.40 -18.95 -30.93
CA ASP A 547 -4.61 -19.46 -29.81
C ASP A 547 -3.20 -19.88 -30.24
N ALA A 548 -3.06 -20.48 -31.44
CA ALA A 548 -1.75 -20.83 -32.01
C ALA A 548 -0.88 -19.58 -32.26
N VAL A 549 -1.48 -18.50 -32.76
CA VAL A 549 -0.79 -17.21 -32.98
C VAL A 549 -0.37 -16.59 -31.64
N SER A 550 -1.26 -16.61 -30.64
CA SER A 550 -0.99 -16.07 -29.31
C SER A 550 0.20 -16.79 -28.65
N ARG A 551 0.21 -18.14 -28.67
CA ARG A 551 1.32 -18.96 -28.14
C ARG A 551 2.64 -18.72 -28.88
N ALA A 552 2.59 -18.47 -30.19
CA ALA A 552 3.77 -18.18 -30.99
C ALA A 552 4.39 -16.82 -30.62
N GLU A 553 3.58 -15.76 -30.44
CA GLU A 553 4.06 -14.46 -29.98
C GLU A 553 4.71 -14.55 -28.60
N ASP A 554 4.08 -15.24 -27.65
CA ASP A 554 4.63 -15.42 -26.29
C ASP A 554 5.98 -16.14 -26.28
N SER A 555 6.16 -17.18 -27.09
CA SER A 555 7.45 -17.89 -27.21
C SER A 555 8.57 -17.03 -27.81
N THR A 556 8.23 -16.09 -28.70
CA THR A 556 9.18 -15.23 -29.41
C THR A 556 9.63 -14.05 -28.55
N GLU A 557 8.74 -13.50 -27.70
CA GLU A 557 9.07 -12.43 -26.75
C GLU A 557 9.83 -12.97 -25.52
N ASN A 558 9.50 -14.16 -25.03
CA ASN A 558 10.21 -14.79 -23.91
C ASN A 558 11.69 -15.11 -24.27
N SER A 559 11.96 -15.37 -25.55
CA SER A 559 13.32 -15.48 -26.09
C SER A 559 14.07 -14.14 -26.10
N LYS A 560 13.39 -13.00 -26.27
CA LYS A 560 14.02 -11.67 -26.31
C LYS A 560 14.31 -11.13 -24.90
N ASN A 561 13.42 -11.37 -23.93
CA ASN A 561 13.65 -10.97 -22.54
C ASN A 561 14.78 -11.77 -21.83
N ARG A 562 15.16 -12.94 -22.35
CA ARG A 562 16.36 -13.68 -21.90
C ARG A 562 17.68 -13.13 -22.47
N GLY A 563 17.63 -12.16 -23.38
CA GLY A 563 18.79 -11.65 -24.14
C GLY A 563 19.50 -10.43 -23.56
N SER A 564 19.06 -9.89 -22.41
CA SER A 564 19.75 -8.78 -21.74
C SER A 564 19.93 -9.10 -20.25
N ALA A 565 20.85 -10.02 -19.97
CA ALA A 565 21.43 -10.22 -18.64
C ALA A 565 22.89 -9.72 -18.65
#